data_AF-A0A9P7EW88-F1
#
_entry.id   AF-A0A9P7EW88-F1
#
_cell.length_a   1.000
_cell.length_b   1.000
_cell.length_c   1.000
_cell.angle_alpha   90.00
_cell.angle_beta   90.00
_cell.angle_gamma   90.00
#
_symmetry.space_group_name_H-M   'P 1'
#
loop_
_entity.id
_entity.type
_entity.pdbx_description
1 polymer ?
#
loop_
_entity_poly.entity_id
_entity_poly.type
_entity_poly.pdbx_seq_one_letter_code
_entity_poly.pdbx_strand_id
1 'polypeptide(L)'
;MGRKARYLTLAEKTAALHRQKVNHAQSERGKATHRLRRSQNYAKAHSHKGSSKPPLISSQLPPLPRSLINLAVTSLPDGELFHLASQSADNLDESELPQWDNNPPYTMPPPSDTRAEVHFTENLVQVMHGRNSCLEKEELQQRVQKYTAGVLNLCTEMKDAIGVLLGQWYILQDYISGTKDCDRHFRMAQCLLQWRARRIYLYHTEVQKMLSGLNPYI
;
A
#
# COMPACT_ATOMS: atom_id res chain seq x y z
N MET A 1 -48.09 -21.69 -24.91
CA MET A 1 -46.85 -22.50 -24.90
C MET A 1 -46.45 -22.80 -23.46
N GLY A 2 -46.66 -24.04 -22.99
CA GLY A 2 -46.42 -24.43 -21.59
C GLY A 2 -44.95 -24.71 -21.28
N ARG A 3 -44.45 -24.21 -20.15
CA ARG A 3 -43.08 -24.51 -19.66
C ARG A 3 -43.01 -25.98 -19.21
N LYS A 4 -42.19 -26.80 -19.89
CA LYS A 4 -41.92 -28.18 -19.49
C LYS A 4 -41.17 -28.22 -18.15
N ALA A 5 -41.55 -29.13 -17.26
CA ALA A 5 -40.87 -29.35 -15.98
C ALA A 5 -39.44 -29.85 -16.24
N ARG A 6 -38.44 -29.22 -15.60
CA ARG A 6 -37.00 -29.52 -15.79
C ARG A 6 -36.55 -30.86 -15.19
N TYR A 7 -37.32 -31.42 -14.26
CA TYR A 7 -37.05 -32.73 -13.65
C TYR A 7 -38.40 -33.43 -13.49
N LEU A 8 -38.49 -34.68 -13.94
CA LEU A 8 -39.75 -35.45 -13.94
C LEU A 8 -39.90 -36.28 -12.66
N THR A 9 -38.79 -36.55 -11.96
CA THR A 9 -38.81 -37.29 -10.69
C THR A 9 -37.99 -36.61 -9.60
N LEU A 10 -38.32 -36.93 -8.34
CA LEU A 10 -37.59 -36.41 -7.17
C LEU A 10 -36.14 -36.93 -7.13
N ALA A 11 -35.91 -38.16 -7.61
CA ALA A 11 -34.59 -38.76 -7.73
C ALA A 11 -33.69 -38.04 -8.76
N GLU A 12 -34.26 -37.62 -9.89
CA GLU A 12 -33.51 -36.81 -10.88
C GLU A 12 -33.12 -35.44 -10.32
N LYS A 13 -34.02 -34.81 -9.57
CA LYS A 13 -33.76 -33.52 -8.92
C LYS A 13 -32.63 -33.63 -7.89
N THR A 14 -32.62 -34.68 -7.07
CA THR A 14 -31.56 -34.88 -6.05
C THR A 14 -30.22 -35.22 -6.70
N ALA A 15 -30.20 -36.06 -7.73
CA ALA A 15 -28.98 -36.39 -8.48
C ALA A 15 -28.39 -35.15 -9.19
N ALA A 16 -29.23 -34.32 -9.80
CA ALA A 16 -28.81 -33.08 -10.45
C ALA A 16 -28.23 -32.08 -9.46
N LEU A 17 -28.88 -31.89 -8.31
CA LEU A 17 -28.36 -31.05 -7.23
C LEU A 17 -27.03 -31.58 -6.68
N HIS A 18 -26.87 -32.90 -6.57
CA HIS A 18 -25.62 -33.49 -6.12
C HIS A 18 -24.48 -33.23 -7.11
N ARG A 19 -24.72 -33.43 -8.42
CA ARG A 19 -23.74 -33.13 -9.48
C ARG A 19 -23.38 -31.65 -9.53
N GLN A 20 -24.38 -30.76 -9.38
CA GLN A 20 -24.13 -29.32 -9.34
C GLN A 20 -23.25 -28.91 -8.14
N LYS A 21 -23.48 -29.51 -6.97
CA LYS A 21 -22.65 -29.28 -5.77
C LYS A 21 -21.21 -29.76 -5.98
N VAL A 22 -21.02 -30.95 -6.58
CA VAL A 22 -19.69 -31.50 -6.88
C VAL A 22 -18.94 -30.60 -7.88
N ASN A 23 -19.60 -30.19 -8.96
CA ASN A 23 -19.00 -29.30 -9.96
C ASN A 23 -18.66 -27.92 -9.37
N HIS A 24 -19.55 -27.37 -8.53
CA HIS A 24 -19.26 -26.10 -7.86
C HIS A 24 -18.07 -26.24 -6.90
N ALA A 25 -17.98 -27.32 -6.11
CA ALA A 25 -16.86 -27.57 -5.21
C ALA A 25 -15.51 -27.71 -5.94
N GLN A 26 -15.50 -28.24 -7.17
CA GLN A 26 -14.31 -28.36 -8.01
C GLN A 26 -13.97 -27.10 -8.82
N SER A 27 -14.91 -26.16 -8.97
CA SER A 27 -14.64 -24.87 -9.62
C SER A 27 -13.67 -24.01 -8.81
N GLU A 28 -12.90 -23.14 -9.47
CA GLU A 28 -11.99 -22.20 -8.80
C GLU A 28 -12.72 -21.31 -7.79
N ARG A 29 -13.96 -20.91 -8.09
CA ARG A 29 -14.83 -20.15 -7.18
C ARG A 29 -15.25 -20.95 -5.94
N GLY A 30 -15.51 -22.24 -6.09
CA GLY A 30 -15.78 -23.16 -4.98
C GLY A 30 -14.57 -23.41 -4.10
N LYS A 31 -13.38 -23.57 -4.70
CA LYS A 31 -12.13 -23.71 -3.97
C LYS A 31 -11.78 -22.44 -3.18
N ALA A 32 -11.96 -21.26 -3.77
CA ALA A 32 -11.73 -19.97 -3.12
C ALA A 32 -12.66 -19.77 -1.90
N THR A 33 -13.95 -20.06 -2.04
CA THR A 33 -14.92 -19.98 -0.92
C THR A 33 -14.61 -20.98 0.18
N HIS A 34 -14.17 -22.20 -0.16
CA HIS A 34 -13.75 -23.19 0.83
C HIS A 34 -12.48 -22.75 1.59
N ARG A 35 -11.48 -22.18 0.89
CA ARG A 35 -10.26 -21.62 1.52
C ARG A 35 -10.58 -20.46 2.46
N LEU A 36 -11.45 -19.54 2.06
CA LEU A 36 -11.90 -18.42 2.89
C LEU A 36 -12.59 -18.91 4.17
N ARG A 37 -13.49 -19.88 4.05
CA ARG A 37 -14.20 -20.45 5.19
C ARG A 37 -13.26 -21.20 6.14
N ARG A 38 -12.27 -21.92 5.60
CA ARG A 38 -11.26 -22.62 6.40
C ARG A 38 -10.34 -21.63 7.14
N SER A 39 -9.96 -20.52 6.50
CA SER A 39 -9.23 -19.41 7.10
C SER A 39 -10.02 -18.76 8.25
N GLN A 40 -11.29 -18.44 8.02
CA GLN A 40 -12.16 -17.86 9.05
C GLN A 40 -12.37 -18.82 10.24
N ASN A 41 -12.53 -20.12 9.99
CA ASN A 41 -12.66 -21.11 11.05
C ASN A 41 -11.35 -21.30 11.83
N TYR A 42 -10.19 -21.25 11.16
CA TYR A 42 -8.88 -21.28 11.81
C TYR A 42 -8.67 -20.05 12.70
N ALA A 43 -8.98 -18.85 12.20
CA ALA A 43 -8.95 -17.62 12.98
C ALA A 43 -9.84 -17.72 14.23
N LYS A 44 -11.06 -18.24 14.11
CA LYS A 44 -11.98 -18.44 15.25
C LYS A 44 -11.49 -19.48 16.25
N ALA A 45 -10.96 -20.62 15.78
CA ALA A 45 -10.49 -21.70 16.64
C ALA A 45 -9.22 -21.31 17.42
N HIS A 46 -8.37 -20.45 16.84
CA HIS A 46 -7.18 -19.92 17.49
C HIS A 46 -7.42 -18.60 18.24
N SER A 47 -8.66 -18.11 18.30
CA SER A 47 -9.00 -16.82 18.92
C SER A 47 -9.31 -16.90 20.42
N HIS A 48 -9.32 -18.06 21.09
CA HIS A 48 -9.69 -18.09 22.52
C HIS A 48 -8.88 -19.05 23.40
N LYS A 49 -7.94 -18.48 24.18
CA LYS A 49 -7.79 -18.54 25.66
C LYS A 49 -6.35 -18.12 26.03
N GLY A 50 -6.07 -17.18 26.93
CA GLY A 50 -6.91 -16.32 27.76
C GLY A 50 -6.05 -15.45 28.68
N SER A 51 -6.50 -14.24 28.95
CA SER A 51 -6.37 -13.57 30.25
C SER A 51 -7.35 -12.40 30.25
N SER A 52 -8.27 -12.42 31.21
CA SER A 52 -9.24 -11.38 31.52
C SER A 52 -8.56 -10.14 32.08
N LYS A 53 -7.82 -9.43 31.23
CA LYS A 53 -7.62 -7.99 31.38
C LYS A 53 -8.38 -7.33 30.23
N PRO A 54 -9.17 -6.27 30.46
CA PRO A 54 -9.52 -5.39 29.33
C PRO A 54 -8.20 -5.06 28.63
N PRO A 55 -8.11 -5.13 27.29
CA PRO A 55 -6.86 -4.82 26.62
C PRO A 55 -6.48 -3.43 27.13
N LEU A 56 -5.33 -3.33 27.81
CA LEU A 56 -4.66 -2.04 27.88
C LEU A 56 -4.60 -1.63 26.42
N ILE A 57 -5.35 -0.60 26.06
CA ILE A 57 -5.19 0.10 24.81
C ILE A 57 -3.69 0.36 24.77
N SER A 58 -2.96 -0.38 23.94
CA SER A 58 -1.52 -0.18 23.83
C SER A 58 -1.39 1.25 23.35
N SER A 59 -1.04 2.14 24.28
CA SER A 59 -0.82 3.56 24.04
C SER A 59 0.42 3.78 23.16
N GLN A 60 1.05 2.70 22.71
CA GLN A 60 2.29 2.70 21.96
C GLN A 60 2.12 1.93 20.65
N LEU A 61 2.56 2.58 19.57
CA LEU A 61 2.77 1.95 18.28
C LEU A 61 3.98 0.99 18.36
N PRO A 62 3.98 -0.11 17.59
CA PRO A 62 5.18 -0.93 17.45
C PRO A 62 6.34 -0.09 16.88
N PRO A 63 7.59 -0.37 17.30
CA PRO A 63 8.75 0.34 16.79
C PRO A 63 8.96 0.06 15.29
N LEU A 64 9.41 1.08 14.55
CA LEU A 64 9.74 0.93 13.13
C LEU A 64 11.09 0.24 12.92
N PRO A 65 11.27 -0.53 11.83
CA PRO A 65 12.57 -1.10 11.47
C PRO A 65 13.64 -0.02 11.26
N ARG A 66 14.87 -0.28 11.71
CA ARG A 66 15.99 0.68 11.56
C ARG A 66 16.30 1.01 10.10
N SER A 67 16.22 0.02 9.20
CA SER A 67 16.42 0.22 7.75
C SER A 67 15.40 1.20 7.17
N LEU A 68 14.15 1.11 7.62
CA LEU A 68 13.09 2.04 7.22
C LEU A 68 13.38 3.45 7.73
N ILE A 69 13.74 3.60 9.00
CA ILE A 69 14.08 4.91 9.58
C ILE A 69 15.26 5.54 8.82
N ASN A 70 16.34 4.79 8.60
CA ASN A 70 17.52 5.27 7.88
C ASN A 70 17.16 5.74 6.46
N LEU A 71 16.31 4.99 5.76
CA LEU A 71 15.86 5.36 4.43
C LEU A 71 14.96 6.61 4.47
N ALA A 72 14.09 6.73 5.46
CA ALA A 72 13.21 7.88 5.62
C ALA A 72 13.99 9.20 5.83
N VAL A 73 15.04 9.16 6.64
CA VAL A 73 15.86 10.35 6.96
C VAL A 73 16.96 10.64 5.93
N THR A 74 17.17 9.76 4.94
CA THR A 74 18.13 9.99 3.85
C THR A 74 17.74 11.25 3.09
N SER A 75 18.71 12.12 2.80
CA SER A 75 18.48 13.41 2.12
C SER A 75 17.77 13.22 0.78
N LEU A 76 16.91 14.18 0.42
CA LEU A 76 16.35 14.27 -0.93
C LEU A 76 17.39 14.91 -1.86
N PRO A 77 17.24 14.72 -3.19
CA PRO A 77 17.95 15.53 -4.17
C PRO A 77 17.68 17.03 -3.96
N ASP A 78 18.64 17.87 -4.35
CA ASP A 78 18.62 19.33 -4.27
C ASP A 78 18.82 20.00 -5.64
N GLY A 79 18.52 19.27 -6.71
CA GLY A 79 18.63 19.76 -8.08
C GLY A 79 17.49 20.70 -8.51
N GLU A 80 17.69 21.40 -9.63
CA GLU A 80 16.72 22.35 -10.18
C GLU A 80 15.37 21.69 -10.48
N LEU A 81 15.35 20.51 -11.11
CA LEU A 81 14.13 19.80 -11.44
C LEU A 81 13.35 19.35 -10.20
N PHE A 82 14.07 18.96 -9.13
CA PHE A 82 13.46 18.67 -7.84
C PHE A 82 12.75 19.91 -7.30
N HIS A 83 13.43 21.07 -7.32
CA HIS A 83 12.85 22.32 -6.83
C HIS A 83 11.61 22.74 -7.61
N LEU A 84 11.66 22.69 -8.95
CA LEU A 84 10.52 23.02 -9.81
C LEU A 84 9.30 22.13 -9.50
N ALA A 85 9.50 20.80 -9.48
CA ALA A 85 8.43 19.84 -9.17
C ALA A 85 7.91 19.94 -7.72
N SER A 86 8.76 20.36 -6.76
CA SER A 86 8.37 20.49 -5.35
C SER A 86 7.52 21.71 -5.02
N GLN A 87 7.44 22.66 -5.96
CA GLN A 87 6.71 23.92 -5.80
C GLN A 87 5.28 23.83 -6.35
N SER A 88 5.11 23.26 -7.54
CA SER A 88 3.80 23.08 -8.18
C SER A 88 3.86 21.98 -9.23
N ALA A 89 2.78 21.22 -9.37
CA ALA A 89 2.58 20.27 -10.47
C ALA A 89 2.47 20.97 -11.84
N ASP A 90 2.17 22.27 -11.89
CA ASP A 90 2.04 23.03 -13.14
C ASP A 90 3.39 23.45 -13.74
N ASN A 91 4.50 23.28 -13.00
CA ASN A 91 5.82 23.73 -13.44
C ASN A 91 6.47 22.80 -14.47
N LEU A 92 6.07 21.53 -14.50
CA LEU A 92 6.61 20.49 -15.37
C LEU A 92 5.47 19.64 -15.93
N ASP A 93 5.68 19.03 -17.09
CA ASP A 93 4.74 18.04 -17.60
C ASP A 93 4.94 16.71 -16.84
N GLU A 94 4.00 16.41 -15.94
CA GLU A 94 3.99 15.21 -15.11
C GLU A 94 3.05 14.11 -15.62
N SER A 95 2.50 14.25 -16.82
CA SER A 95 1.45 13.36 -17.35
C SER A 95 1.84 11.89 -17.42
N GLU A 96 3.13 11.59 -17.63
CA GLU A 96 3.66 10.23 -17.70
C GLU A 96 4.17 9.68 -16.36
N LEU A 97 4.17 10.47 -15.29
CA LEU A 97 4.68 10.06 -13.98
C LEU A 97 3.81 9.06 -13.20
N PRO A 98 2.46 9.05 -13.30
CA PRO A 98 1.61 8.18 -12.48
C PRO A 98 1.93 6.68 -12.57
N GLN A 99 2.55 6.23 -13.66
CA GLN A 99 2.96 4.83 -13.80
C GLN A 99 3.98 4.40 -12.72
N TRP A 100 4.80 5.34 -12.24
CA TRP A 100 5.86 5.09 -11.26
C TRP A 100 5.37 5.08 -9.80
N ASP A 101 4.13 5.53 -9.56
CA ASP A 101 3.51 5.48 -8.23
C ASP A 101 3.08 4.06 -7.85
N ASN A 102 2.95 3.19 -8.85
CA ASN A 102 2.55 1.80 -8.67
C ASN A 102 3.71 0.90 -8.25
N ASN A 103 3.38 -0.21 -7.61
CA ASN A 103 4.37 -1.25 -7.35
C ASN A 103 4.89 -1.83 -8.67
N PRO A 104 6.21 -2.11 -8.76
CA PRO A 104 6.75 -2.88 -9.85
C PRO A 104 6.18 -4.33 -9.83
N PRO A 105 6.28 -5.08 -10.94
CA PRO A 105 7.05 -4.77 -12.15
C PRO A 105 6.39 -3.69 -13.02
N TYR A 106 7.22 -2.81 -13.57
CA TYR A 106 6.76 -1.79 -14.52
C TYR A 106 6.59 -2.39 -15.91
N THR A 107 5.58 -1.92 -16.66
CA THR A 107 5.23 -2.46 -17.99
C THR A 107 6.05 -1.87 -19.13
N MET A 108 6.86 -0.84 -18.85
CA MET A 108 7.65 -0.17 -19.88
C MET A 108 8.83 -1.03 -20.34
N PRO A 109 9.22 -0.92 -21.62
CA PRO A 109 10.42 -1.58 -22.10
C PRO A 109 11.67 -0.97 -21.42
N PRO A 110 12.73 -1.77 -21.21
CA PRO A 110 14.02 -1.24 -20.78
C PRO A 110 14.53 -0.16 -21.73
N PRO A 111 15.04 0.97 -21.23
CA PRO A 111 15.64 1.98 -22.08
C PRO A 111 16.93 1.49 -22.74
N SER A 112 17.33 2.17 -23.81
CA SER A 112 18.64 1.92 -24.42
C SER A 112 19.77 2.34 -23.48
N ASP A 113 20.88 1.60 -23.47
CA ASP A 113 22.06 1.93 -22.67
C ASP A 113 22.87 3.07 -23.32
N THR A 114 22.31 4.28 -23.25
CA THR A 114 22.94 5.49 -23.78
C THR A 114 23.09 6.53 -22.67
N ARG A 115 24.09 7.40 -22.78
CA ARG A 115 24.31 8.49 -21.82
C ARG A 115 23.08 9.41 -21.69
N ALA A 116 22.35 9.62 -22.79
CA ALA A 116 21.14 10.43 -22.78
C ALA A 116 20.03 9.79 -21.91
N GLU A 117 19.83 8.48 -22.03
CA GLU A 117 18.83 7.74 -21.25
C GLU A 117 19.19 7.64 -19.76
N VAL A 118 20.48 7.56 -19.45
CA VAL A 118 20.99 7.63 -18.06
C VAL A 118 20.67 8.99 -17.46
N HIS A 119 21.03 10.08 -18.16
CA HIS A 119 20.75 11.44 -17.69
C HIS A 119 19.24 11.72 -17.57
N PHE A 120 18.45 11.24 -18.52
CA PHE A 120 16.99 11.31 -18.43
C PHE A 120 16.46 10.60 -17.18
N THR A 121 17.01 9.43 -16.84
CA THR A 121 16.61 8.69 -15.64
C THR A 121 16.99 9.43 -14.36
N GLU A 122 18.15 10.10 -14.30
CA GLU A 122 18.54 10.95 -13.18
C GLU A 122 17.57 12.13 -13.00
N ASN A 123 17.21 12.79 -14.10
CA ASN A 123 16.25 13.88 -14.12
C ASN A 123 14.86 13.41 -13.66
N LEU A 124 14.42 12.24 -14.15
CA LEU A 124 13.17 11.62 -13.74
C LEU A 124 13.11 11.35 -12.22
N VAL A 125 14.21 10.87 -11.63
CA VAL A 125 14.31 10.67 -10.18
C VAL A 125 14.17 12.00 -9.43
N GLN A 126 14.80 13.07 -9.90
CA GLN A 126 14.66 14.40 -9.27
C GLN A 126 13.21 14.90 -9.31
N VAL A 127 12.56 14.82 -10.47
CA VAL A 127 11.15 15.22 -10.64
C VAL A 127 10.25 14.40 -9.72
N MET A 128 10.46 13.08 -9.66
CA MET A 128 9.66 12.20 -8.80
C MET A 128 9.84 12.47 -7.32
N HIS A 129 11.04 12.86 -6.86
CA HIS A 129 11.22 13.36 -5.51
C HIS A 129 10.52 14.70 -5.29
N GLY A 130 10.59 15.62 -6.24
CA GLY A 130 9.96 16.94 -6.11
C GLY A 130 8.44 16.82 -6.03
N ARG A 131 7.83 16.10 -6.97
CA ARG A 131 6.39 15.81 -7.01
C ARG A 131 5.89 15.19 -5.72
N ASN A 132 6.55 14.13 -5.24
CA ASN A 132 6.16 13.48 -3.98
C ASN A 132 6.33 14.42 -2.78
N SER A 133 7.31 15.32 -2.79
CA SER A 133 7.44 16.35 -1.76
C SER A 133 6.31 17.37 -1.82
N CYS A 134 5.80 17.71 -3.01
CA CYS A 134 4.63 18.57 -3.17
C CYS A 134 3.38 17.88 -2.57
N LEU A 135 3.12 16.64 -3.00
CA LEU A 135 2.00 15.83 -2.50
C LEU A 135 2.03 15.65 -0.97
N GLU A 136 3.20 15.40 -0.37
CA GLU A 136 3.29 15.27 1.09
C GLU A 136 2.93 16.58 1.81
N LYS A 137 3.29 17.74 1.26
CA LYS A 137 2.90 19.04 1.84
C LYS A 137 1.39 19.22 1.80
N GLU A 138 0.76 18.86 0.68
CA GLU A 138 -0.70 18.92 0.53
C GLU A 138 -1.41 17.96 1.50
N GLU A 139 -0.96 16.71 1.58
CA GLU A 139 -1.49 15.73 2.51
C GLU A 139 -1.31 16.19 3.96
N LEU A 140 -0.16 16.76 4.32
CA LEU A 140 0.09 17.34 5.64
C LEU A 140 -0.90 18.48 5.94
N GLN A 141 -1.12 19.41 5.02
CA GLN A 141 -2.08 20.49 5.20
C GLN A 141 -3.50 19.94 5.44
N GLN A 142 -3.92 18.92 4.69
CA GLN A 142 -5.21 18.27 4.90
C GLN A 142 -5.30 17.61 6.28
N ARG A 143 -4.23 16.93 6.72
CA ARG A 143 -4.17 16.31 8.06
C ARG A 143 -4.22 17.35 9.19
N VAL A 144 -3.51 18.47 9.04
CA VAL A 144 -3.55 19.61 9.98
C VAL A 144 -4.97 20.19 10.08
N GLN A 145 -5.64 20.37 8.95
CA GLN A 145 -7.03 20.84 8.91
C GLN A 145 -7.98 19.87 9.62
N LYS A 146 -7.92 18.58 9.31
CA LYS A 146 -8.71 17.52 9.97
C LYS A 146 -8.50 17.52 11.48
N TYR A 147 -7.24 17.62 11.92
CA TYR A 147 -6.91 17.65 13.34
C TYR A 147 -7.47 18.87 14.05
N THR A 148 -7.32 20.05 13.45
CA THR A 148 -7.82 21.31 14.00
C THR A 148 -9.35 21.34 14.08
N ALA A 149 -10.02 20.71 13.11
CA ALA A 149 -11.46 20.51 13.11
C ALA A 149 -11.95 19.48 14.14
N GLY A 150 -11.06 18.81 14.88
CA GLY A 150 -11.42 17.83 15.91
C GLY A 150 -11.95 16.51 15.36
N VAL A 151 -11.52 16.11 14.16
CA VAL A 151 -11.93 14.84 13.53
C VAL A 151 -11.49 13.65 14.39
N LEU A 152 -12.46 12.97 15.02
CA LEU A 152 -12.25 11.96 16.06
C LEU A 152 -11.51 10.69 15.59
N ASN A 153 -11.53 10.39 14.29
CA ASN A 153 -10.99 9.15 13.73
C ASN A 153 -9.61 9.31 13.05
N LEU A 154 -9.03 10.52 13.01
CA LEU A 154 -7.76 10.77 12.32
C LEU A 154 -6.62 9.84 12.80
N CYS A 155 -6.49 9.65 14.11
CA CYS A 155 -5.47 8.76 14.69
C CYS A 155 -5.64 7.31 14.21
N THR A 156 -6.88 6.82 14.11
CA THR A 156 -7.18 5.47 13.62
C THR A 156 -6.93 5.36 12.12
N GLU A 157 -7.38 6.33 11.33
CA GLU A 157 -7.12 6.39 9.87
C GLU A 157 -5.62 6.31 9.57
N MET A 158 -4.80 7.03 10.34
CA MET A 158 -3.35 7.02 10.17
C MET A 158 -2.70 5.70 10.61
N LYS A 159 -3.19 5.05 11.68
CA LYS A 159 -2.72 3.72 12.08
C LYS A 159 -2.99 2.68 10.98
N ASP A 160 -4.18 2.72 10.40
CA ASP A 160 -4.56 1.82 9.31
C ASP A 160 -3.69 2.10 8.07
N ALA A 161 -3.45 3.37 7.75
CA ALA A 161 -2.56 3.77 6.67
C ALA A 161 -1.11 3.28 6.89
N ILE A 162 -0.57 3.40 8.10
CA ILE A 162 0.75 2.85 8.46
C ILE A 162 0.79 1.34 8.18
N GLY A 163 -0.24 0.59 8.58
CA GLY A 163 -0.32 -0.85 8.35
C GLY A 163 -0.27 -1.21 6.87
N VAL A 164 -1.05 -0.51 6.04
CA VAL A 164 -1.06 -0.70 4.58
C VAL A 164 0.30 -0.35 3.98
N LEU A 165 0.85 0.81 4.33
CA LEU A 165 2.14 1.28 3.80
C LEU A 165 3.30 0.36 4.21
N LEU A 166 3.32 -0.15 5.44
CA LEU A 166 4.33 -1.12 5.88
C LEU A 166 4.28 -2.40 5.05
N GLY A 167 3.09 -2.95 4.81
CA GLY A 167 2.93 -4.13 3.96
C GLY A 167 3.46 -3.88 2.54
N GLN A 168 3.12 -2.73 1.96
CA GLN A 168 3.61 -2.32 0.64
C GLN A 168 5.13 -2.07 0.62
N TRP A 169 5.69 -1.53 1.70
CA TRP A 169 7.12 -1.27 1.83
C TRP A 169 7.93 -2.58 1.86
N TYR A 170 7.50 -3.59 2.64
CA TYR A 170 8.15 -4.90 2.65
C TYR A 170 8.10 -5.59 1.28
N ILE A 171 6.94 -5.59 0.62
CA ILE A 171 6.80 -6.17 -0.74
C ILE A 171 7.79 -5.52 -1.71
N LEU A 172 7.91 -4.18 -1.66
CA LEU A 172 8.80 -3.43 -2.54
C LEU A 172 10.28 -3.67 -2.19
N GLN A 173 10.62 -3.78 -0.91
CA GLN A 173 11.97 -4.10 -0.45
C GLN A 173 12.42 -5.50 -0.93
N ASP A 174 11.54 -6.49 -0.82
CA ASP A 174 11.80 -7.86 -1.29
C ASP A 174 11.99 -7.88 -2.82
N TYR A 175 11.16 -7.16 -3.55
CA TYR A 175 11.28 -7.02 -5.00
C TYR A 175 12.64 -6.45 -5.42
N ILE A 176 13.06 -5.34 -4.82
CA ILE A 176 14.34 -4.66 -5.09
C ILE A 176 15.52 -5.56 -4.74
N SER A 177 15.40 -6.39 -3.70
CA SER A 177 16.47 -7.29 -3.27
C SER A 177 16.60 -8.54 -4.14
N GLY A 178 15.49 -9.01 -4.73
CA GLY A 178 15.43 -10.29 -5.46
C GLY A 178 15.47 -10.19 -6.98
N THR A 179 15.21 -9.02 -7.57
CA THR A 179 14.99 -8.88 -9.02
C THR A 179 16.14 -8.17 -9.72
N LYS A 180 16.58 -8.71 -10.86
CA LYS A 180 17.42 -7.98 -11.82
C LYS A 180 16.50 -7.30 -12.84
N ASP A 181 16.12 -6.06 -12.57
CA ASP A 181 15.42 -5.20 -13.54
C ASP A 181 16.41 -4.22 -14.19
N CYS A 182 15.97 -3.45 -15.18
CA CYS A 182 16.77 -2.39 -15.78
C CYS A 182 17.02 -1.24 -14.78
N ASP A 183 18.08 -0.46 -15.00
CA ASP A 183 18.52 0.60 -14.07
C ASP A 183 17.40 1.62 -13.77
N ARG A 184 16.65 2.02 -14.80
CA ARG A 184 15.52 2.95 -14.62
C ARG A 184 14.47 2.39 -13.67
N HIS A 185 14.01 1.17 -13.91
CA HIS A 185 13.00 0.55 -13.05
C HIS A 185 13.50 0.40 -11.62
N PHE A 186 14.75 0.01 -11.46
CA PHE A 186 15.37 -0.10 -10.15
C PHE A 186 15.39 1.25 -9.40
N ARG A 187 15.84 2.32 -10.06
CA ARG A 187 15.87 3.67 -9.48
C ARG A 187 14.47 4.20 -9.14
N MET A 188 13.49 3.94 -10.00
CA MET A 188 12.10 4.32 -9.76
C MET A 188 11.49 3.57 -8.57
N ALA A 189 11.75 2.26 -8.48
CA ALA A 189 11.34 1.45 -7.34
C ALA A 189 12.02 1.91 -6.03
N GLN A 190 13.29 2.28 -6.07
CA GLN A 190 14.01 2.84 -4.92
C GLN A 190 13.43 4.19 -4.47
N CYS A 191 13.14 5.09 -5.41
CA CYS A 191 12.48 6.36 -5.11
C CYS A 191 11.13 6.13 -4.41
N LEU A 192 10.31 5.21 -4.93
CA LEU A 192 9.03 4.83 -4.32
C LEU A 192 9.22 4.22 -2.91
N LEU A 193 10.22 3.36 -2.73
CA LEU A 193 10.55 2.75 -1.45
C LEU A 193 10.92 3.81 -0.41
N GLN A 194 11.73 4.80 -0.79
CA GLN A 194 12.13 5.89 0.08
C GLN A 194 10.94 6.75 0.49
N TRP A 195 10.03 7.09 -0.43
CA TRP A 195 8.84 7.86 -0.10
C TRP A 195 7.85 7.12 0.79
N ARG A 196 7.70 5.81 0.62
CA ARG A 196 6.92 4.99 1.57
C ARG A 196 7.53 5.00 2.95
N ALA A 197 8.86 4.83 3.04
CA ALA A 197 9.56 4.91 4.33
C ALA A 197 9.33 6.27 5.01
N ARG A 198 9.42 7.37 4.25
CA ARG A 198 9.15 8.73 4.73
C ARG A 198 7.73 8.89 5.25
N ARG A 199 6.72 8.49 4.48
CA ARG A 199 5.31 8.56 4.91
C ARG A 199 5.04 7.74 6.17
N ILE A 200 5.55 6.51 6.23
CA ILE A 200 5.42 5.65 7.41
C ILE A 200 6.06 6.32 8.62
N TYR A 201 7.27 6.87 8.46
CA TYR A 201 7.97 7.56 9.54
C TYR A 201 7.20 8.78 10.03
N LEU A 202 6.74 9.65 9.12
CA LEU A 202 5.93 10.83 9.46
C LEU A 202 4.65 10.42 10.20
N TYR A 203 3.88 9.49 9.66
CA TYR A 203 2.62 9.05 10.28
C TYR A 203 2.87 8.42 11.64
N HIS A 204 3.92 7.62 11.77
CA HIS A 204 4.29 7.01 13.05
C HIS A 204 4.60 8.09 14.09
N THR A 205 5.40 9.11 13.73
CA THR A 205 5.71 10.21 14.65
C THR A 205 4.47 11.04 15.03
N GLU A 206 3.61 11.37 14.06
CA GLU A 206 2.38 12.11 14.28
C GLU A 206 1.42 11.32 15.20
N VAL A 207 1.17 10.05 14.90
CA VAL A 207 0.31 9.20 15.73
C VAL A 207 0.91 9.00 17.12
N GLN A 208 2.22 8.83 17.25
CA GLN A 208 2.88 8.69 18.55
C GLN A 208 2.70 9.96 19.40
N LYS A 209 2.80 11.15 18.80
CA LYS A 209 2.50 12.43 19.46
C LYS A 209 1.02 12.48 19.88
N MET A 210 0.07 12.14 19.00
CA MET A 210 -1.36 12.10 19.33
C MET A 210 -1.69 11.15 20.49
N LEU A 211 -1.12 9.93 20.50
CA LEU A 211 -1.33 8.96 21.58
C LEU A 211 -0.74 9.41 22.92
N SER A 212 0.28 10.27 22.88
CA SER A 212 0.89 10.87 24.06
C SER A 212 0.15 12.14 24.54
N GLY A 213 -0.97 12.50 23.89
CA GLY A 213 -1.71 13.74 24.17
C GLY A 213 -0.99 15.02 23.72
N LEU A 214 0.06 14.90 22.90
CA LEU A 214 0.80 16.03 22.35
C LEU A 214 0.23 16.45 21.00
N ASN A 215 0.40 17.72 20.64
CA ASN A 215 0.04 18.19 19.32
C ASN A 215 1.06 17.67 18.28
N PRO A 216 0.64 16.90 17.27
CA PRO A 216 1.53 16.39 16.23
C PRO A 216 2.16 17.47 15.34
N TYR A 217 1.50 18.62 15.20
CA TYR A 217 1.84 19.68 14.23
C TYR A 217 2.41 20.97 14.85
N ILE A 218 2.86 20.88 16.11
CA ILE A 218 3.67 21.92 16.79
C ILE A 218 5.11 21.40 16.92
#